data_AF-A0AA43JCJ0-F1
#
_entry.id   AF-A0AA43JCJ0-F1
#
_cell.length_a   1.000
_cell.length_b   1.000
_cell.length_c   1.000
_cell.angle_alpha   90.00
_cell.angle_beta   90.00
_cell.angle_gamma   90.00
#
_symmetry.space_group_name_H-M   'P 1'
#
loop_
_entity.id
_entity.type
_entity.pdbx_description
1 polymer ?
#
loop_
_entity_poly.entity_id
_entity_poly.type
_entity_poly.pdbx_seq_one_letter_code
_entity_poly.pdbx_strand_id
1 'polypeptide(L)'
;MNEIKLEKVSELLYHEPHKNKSPILWKKRLHSVFLTLTDIRVDLCLEIKRPETDLFAHINHQNEEKSEQGDVLSQGEEETEKYSEQFAWRIRATGHFSDRDKMSLIRKDGTVTGRTECFNNTDVLLKSVSDWDERKNSGGFLLYIDSNSEREPFLHLELLIPAARLDGLCNELVSGRLCSMEVAACVEVFQSQAVGFLSEPHIWQQFSIEEDGGNDNRAYLSRLTAFRSITGGDTR
;
A
#
# COMPACT_ATOMS: atom_id res chain seq x y z
N MET A 1 -19.30 -6.13 -23.32
CA MET A 1 -18.32 -7.15 -22.87
C MET A 1 -18.97 -7.93 -21.75
N ASN A 2 -18.72 -9.23 -21.65
CA ASN A 2 -19.19 -9.99 -20.49
C ASN A 2 -18.27 -9.68 -19.31
N GLU A 3 -18.84 -9.25 -18.20
CA GLU A 3 -18.13 -9.12 -16.93
C GLU A 3 -17.61 -10.50 -16.50
N ILE A 4 -16.33 -10.57 -16.14
CA ILE A 4 -15.74 -11.78 -15.58
C ILE A 4 -16.08 -11.77 -14.10
N LYS A 5 -16.77 -12.80 -13.62
CA LYS A 5 -17.09 -12.98 -12.20
C LYS A 5 -16.29 -14.13 -11.63
N LEU A 6 -15.43 -13.82 -10.67
CA LEU A 6 -14.56 -14.78 -10.00
C LEU A 6 -15.21 -15.31 -8.72
N GLU A 7 -14.91 -16.55 -8.41
CA GLU A 7 -15.26 -17.21 -7.15
C GLU A 7 -14.00 -17.29 -6.28
N LYS A 8 -14.04 -16.72 -5.07
CA LYS A 8 -12.93 -16.78 -4.11
C LYS A 8 -12.81 -18.21 -3.57
N VAL A 9 -11.63 -18.80 -3.70
CA VAL A 9 -11.33 -20.15 -3.18
C VAL A 9 -10.49 -20.06 -1.92
N SER A 10 -9.53 -19.14 -1.91
CA SER A 10 -8.74 -18.77 -0.75
C SER A 10 -8.18 -17.36 -0.92
N GLU A 11 -7.50 -16.83 0.08
CA GLU A 11 -6.79 -15.53 0.02
C GLU A 11 -5.75 -15.44 -1.10
N LEU A 12 -5.32 -16.57 -1.67
CA LEU A 12 -4.30 -16.62 -2.71
C LEU A 12 -4.84 -17.05 -4.07
N LEU A 13 -6.14 -17.37 -4.16
CA LEU A 13 -6.70 -18.05 -5.32
C LEU A 13 -8.17 -17.69 -5.56
N TYR A 14 -8.42 -17.27 -6.80
CA TYR A 14 -9.74 -17.16 -7.39
C TYR A 14 -9.91 -18.15 -8.54
N HIS A 15 -11.15 -18.57 -8.77
CA HIS A 15 -11.57 -19.33 -9.94
C HIS A 15 -12.44 -18.48 -10.84
N GLU A 16 -12.17 -18.52 -12.15
CA GLU A 16 -13.10 -18.07 -13.17
C GLU A 16 -13.93 -19.29 -13.65
N PRO A 17 -15.21 -19.39 -13.25
CA PRO A 17 -16.04 -20.54 -13.57
C PRO A 17 -16.41 -20.55 -15.06
N HIS A 18 -16.24 -21.71 -15.70
CA HIS A 18 -16.69 -21.93 -17.08
C HIS A 18 -17.63 -23.12 -17.14
N LYS A 19 -18.79 -22.95 -17.79
CA LYS A 19 -19.91 -23.91 -17.77
C LYS A 19 -19.53 -25.35 -18.19
N ASN A 20 -18.50 -25.54 -19.02
CA ASN A 20 -18.14 -26.85 -19.60
C ASN A 20 -16.62 -27.12 -19.67
N LYS A 21 -15.79 -26.41 -18.90
CA LYS A 21 -14.32 -26.56 -18.93
C LYS A 21 -13.74 -26.45 -17.52
N SER A 22 -12.51 -26.95 -17.35
CA SER A 22 -11.72 -26.66 -16.15
C SER A 22 -11.68 -25.15 -15.91
N PRO A 23 -11.84 -24.69 -14.64
CA PRO A 23 -11.84 -23.27 -14.32
C PRO A 23 -10.47 -22.66 -14.64
N ILE A 24 -10.46 -21.39 -15.06
CA ILE A 24 -9.21 -20.63 -15.19
C ILE A 24 -8.86 -20.12 -13.80
N LEU A 25 -7.63 -20.39 -13.35
CA LEU A 25 -7.19 -19.95 -12.03
C LEU A 25 -6.61 -18.55 -12.08
N TRP A 26 -6.88 -17.78 -11.05
CA TRP A 26 -6.31 -16.46 -10.81
C TRP A 26 -5.53 -16.51 -9.51
N LYS A 27 -4.20 -16.45 -9.62
CA LYS A 27 -3.29 -16.67 -8.47
C LYS A 27 -2.71 -15.36 -7.99
N LYS A 28 -2.65 -15.18 -6.67
CA LYS A 28 -1.92 -14.09 -6.05
C LYS A 28 -0.42 -14.31 -6.23
N ARG A 29 0.30 -13.26 -6.62
CA ARG A 29 1.74 -13.26 -6.81
C ARG A 29 2.32 -11.90 -6.48
N LEU A 30 3.60 -11.89 -6.17
CA LEU A 30 4.36 -10.66 -6.03
C LEU A 30 4.80 -10.18 -7.42
N HIS A 31 4.43 -8.95 -7.79
CA HIS A 31 4.81 -8.33 -9.06
C HIS A 31 5.61 -7.05 -8.83
N SER A 32 6.70 -6.86 -9.57
CA SER A 32 7.49 -5.64 -9.49
C SER A 32 6.91 -4.56 -10.40
N VAL A 33 6.46 -3.46 -9.81
CA VAL A 33 6.03 -2.26 -10.51
C VAL A 33 7.10 -1.19 -10.43
N PHE A 34 7.29 -0.46 -11.53
CA PHE A 34 8.18 0.69 -11.62
C PHE A 34 7.34 1.94 -11.82
N LEU A 35 7.59 2.95 -11.00
CA LEU A 35 6.85 4.19 -10.91
C LEU A 35 7.78 5.38 -11.08
N THR A 36 7.47 6.25 -12.03
CA THR A 36 8.04 7.60 -12.07
C THR A 36 7.17 8.51 -11.22
N LEU A 37 7.77 9.24 -10.28
CA LEU A 37 7.05 10.12 -9.37
C LEU A 37 7.02 11.56 -9.90
N THR A 38 5.83 12.14 -9.97
CA THR A 38 5.58 13.55 -10.30
C THR A 38 4.89 14.25 -9.14
N ASP A 39 4.81 15.58 -9.20
CA ASP A 39 4.09 16.40 -8.20
C ASP A 39 4.52 16.13 -6.75
N ILE A 40 5.83 15.91 -6.56
CA ILE A 40 6.42 15.52 -5.29
C ILE A 40 6.22 16.65 -4.26
N ARG A 41 5.66 16.29 -3.11
CA ARG A 41 5.46 17.15 -1.94
C ARG A 41 6.07 16.51 -0.71
N VAL A 42 6.71 17.33 0.11
CA VAL A 42 7.29 16.92 1.39
C VAL A 42 6.45 17.51 2.51
N ASP A 43 5.92 16.65 3.38
CA ASP A 43 5.10 17.03 4.52
C ASP A 43 5.86 16.71 5.83
N LEU A 44 5.82 17.62 6.80
CA LEU A 44 6.21 17.33 8.18
C LEU A 44 4.94 17.14 9.02
N CYS A 45 4.73 15.94 9.55
CA CYS A 45 3.53 15.59 10.28
C CYS A 45 3.85 15.35 11.76
N LEU A 46 2.98 15.80 12.68
CA LEU A 46 2.97 15.33 14.06
C LEU A 46 2.23 13.99 14.10
N GLU A 47 2.95 12.92 14.44
CA GLU A 47 2.36 11.61 14.69
C GLU A 47 2.17 11.41 16.18
N ILE A 48 0.93 11.13 16.56
CA ILE A 48 0.54 10.82 17.94
C ILE A 48 0.10 9.35 17.95
N LYS A 49 0.95 8.48 18.49
CA LYS A 49 0.63 7.05 18.64
C LYS A 49 0.14 6.80 20.05
N ARG A 50 -1.01 6.14 20.15
CA ARG A 50 -1.46 5.58 21.42
C ARG A 50 -0.64 4.33 21.71
N PRO A 51 -0.28 4.04 22.98
CA PRO A 51 0.08 2.68 23.33
C PRO A 51 -1.07 1.76 22.88
N GLU A 52 -0.73 0.59 22.33
CA GLU A 52 -1.71 -0.44 22.02
C GLU A 52 -2.26 -0.99 23.36
N THR A 53 -3.11 -0.21 24.04
CA THR A 53 -3.95 -0.79 25.08
C THR A 53 -4.86 -1.75 24.36
N ASP A 54 -4.74 -3.04 24.68
CA ASP A 54 -5.56 -4.11 24.15
C ASP A 54 -7.03 -3.79 24.52
N LEU A 55 -7.72 -3.05 23.64
CA LEU A 55 -9.10 -2.60 23.84
C LEU A 55 -10.04 -3.77 24.14
N PHE A 56 -9.66 -4.99 23.73
CA PHE A 56 -10.38 -6.22 24.01
C PHE A 56 -10.13 -6.78 25.41
N ALA A 57 -8.97 -6.53 26.02
CA ALA A 57 -8.69 -6.92 27.40
C ALA A 57 -9.47 -6.06 28.41
N HIS A 58 -9.62 -4.76 28.14
CA HIS A 58 -10.38 -3.84 29.01
C HIS A 58 -11.89 -4.09 28.99
N ILE A 59 -12.46 -4.56 27.86
CA ILE A 59 -13.90 -4.86 27.76
C ILE A 59 -14.24 -6.17 28.50
N ASN A 60 -13.33 -7.15 28.53
CA ASN A 60 -13.56 -8.40 29.28
C ASN A 60 -13.39 -8.23 30.80
N HIS A 61 -12.46 -7.39 31.25
CA HIS A 61 -12.32 -7.10 32.69
C HIS A 61 -13.53 -6.36 33.29
N GLN A 62 -14.23 -5.54 32.52
CA GLN A 62 -15.46 -4.88 33.02
C GLN A 62 -16.68 -5.80 33.12
N ASN A 63 -16.66 -6.99 32.51
CA ASN A 63 -17.75 -7.96 32.60
C ASN A 63 -17.54 -9.06 33.66
N GLU A 64 -16.32 -9.21 34.19
CA GLU A 64 -16.02 -10.20 35.25
C GLU A 64 -16.07 -9.62 36.68
N GLU A 65 -16.13 -8.31 36.87
CA GLU A 65 -16.26 -7.67 38.20
C GLU A 65 -17.73 -7.49 38.66
N LYS A 66 -18.51 -8.57 38.57
CA LYS A 66 -19.78 -8.73 39.32
C LYS A 66 -19.81 -9.96 40.21
N SER A 67 -18.65 -10.39 40.69
CA SER A 67 -18.54 -11.42 41.72
C SER A 67 -17.46 -11.09 42.74
N GLU A 68 -17.96 -10.67 43.91
CA GLU A 68 -17.40 -10.90 45.25
C GLU A 68 -16.32 -9.95 45.77
N GLN A 69 -16.60 -9.46 46.98
CA GLN A 69 -15.84 -8.50 47.78
C GLN A 69 -14.54 -9.10 48.33
N GLY A 70 -13.48 -8.29 48.39
CA GLY A 70 -12.30 -8.56 49.21
C GLY A 70 -11.21 -7.50 49.09
N ASP A 71 -11.09 -6.65 50.12
CA ASP A 71 -10.03 -5.65 50.33
C ASP A 71 -8.61 -6.22 50.14
N VAL A 72 -7.83 -5.66 49.20
CA VAL A 72 -6.37 -5.46 49.35
C VAL A 72 -5.97 -4.17 48.65
N LEU A 73 -5.64 -3.16 49.45
CA LEU A 73 -4.84 -2.00 49.06
C LEU A 73 -3.57 -2.45 48.33
N SER A 74 -3.46 -2.17 47.04
CA SER A 74 -2.18 -2.12 46.34
C SER A 74 -2.00 -0.74 45.72
N GLN A 75 -0.79 -0.24 45.94
CA GLN A 75 -0.33 1.11 45.72
C GLN A 75 -0.46 1.54 44.26
N GLY A 76 -0.63 2.85 44.07
CA GLY A 76 -0.85 3.44 42.77
C GLY A 76 0.26 3.12 41.78
N GLU A 77 -0.16 2.72 40.60
CA GLU A 77 0.45 3.16 39.38
C GLU A 77 -0.68 3.84 38.59
N GLU A 78 -0.68 5.17 38.58
CA GLU A 78 -1.17 5.86 37.39
C GLU A 78 -0.25 5.41 36.25
N GLU A 79 -0.56 4.25 35.63
CA GLU A 79 -0.16 3.96 34.26
C GLU A 79 -0.88 5.00 33.40
N THR A 80 -0.33 6.21 33.41
CA THR A 80 -0.61 7.22 32.41
C THR A 80 -0.34 6.54 31.08
N GLU A 81 -1.40 6.24 30.34
CA GLU A 81 -1.36 5.86 28.93
C GLU A 81 -0.60 6.96 28.17
N LYS A 82 0.73 6.91 28.21
CA LYS A 82 1.58 7.95 27.62
C LYS A 82 1.59 7.71 26.12
N TYR A 83 0.78 8.51 25.43
CA TYR A 83 0.92 8.75 24.01
C TYR A 83 2.39 9.03 23.68
N SER A 84 2.87 8.43 22.60
CA SER A 84 4.14 8.84 22.00
C SER A 84 3.85 9.85 20.90
N GLU A 85 4.50 11.01 21.00
CA GLU A 85 4.41 12.06 20.00
C GLU A 85 5.76 12.20 19.30
N GLN A 86 5.75 12.20 17.97
CA GLN A 86 6.97 12.43 17.18
C GLN A 86 6.65 13.18 15.90
N PHE A 87 7.54 14.06 15.49
CA PHE A 87 7.49 14.60 14.13
C PHE A 87 8.06 13.58 13.15
N ALA A 88 7.34 13.36 12.06
CA ALA A 88 7.70 12.42 11.01
C ALA A 88 7.55 13.07 9.64
N TRP A 89 8.60 12.99 8.83
CA TRP A 89 8.54 13.37 7.44
C TRP A 89 7.71 12.38 6.63
N ARG A 90 7.03 12.88 5.61
CA ARG A 90 6.32 12.09 4.59
C ARG A 90 6.58 12.70 3.22
N ILE A 91 6.61 11.85 2.20
CA ILE A 91 6.63 12.31 0.81
C ILE A 91 5.36 11.84 0.12
N ARG A 92 4.63 12.77 -0.48
CA ARG A 92 3.49 12.47 -1.37
C ARG A 92 3.88 12.75 -2.80
N ALA A 93 3.40 11.93 -3.72
CA ALA A 93 3.60 12.13 -5.14
C ALA A 93 2.50 11.45 -5.94
N THR A 94 2.39 11.76 -7.22
CA THR A 94 1.65 10.95 -8.18
C THR A 94 2.64 10.01 -8.87
N GLY A 95 2.41 8.70 -8.77
CA GLY A 95 3.19 7.67 -9.45
C GLY A 95 2.51 7.22 -10.73
N HIS A 96 3.27 7.14 -11.81
CA HIS A 96 2.79 6.61 -13.09
C HIS A 96 3.34 5.20 -13.30
N PHE A 97 2.44 4.21 -13.50
CA PHE A 97 2.84 2.86 -13.87
C PHE A 97 3.49 2.87 -15.25
N SER A 98 4.42 1.94 -15.47
CA SER A 98 4.92 1.65 -16.82
C SER A 98 3.76 1.32 -17.75
N ASP A 99 3.84 1.73 -19.02
CA ASP A 99 2.82 1.43 -20.04
C ASP A 99 2.51 -0.07 -20.21
N ARG A 100 3.42 -0.92 -19.74
CA ARG A 100 3.30 -2.39 -19.77
C ARG A 100 2.40 -2.96 -18.68
N ASP A 101 2.26 -2.25 -17.56
CA ASP A 101 1.51 -2.71 -16.41
C ASP A 101 0.15 -2.01 -16.36
N LYS A 102 -0.93 -2.79 -16.38
CA LYS A 102 -2.29 -2.29 -16.15
C LYS A 102 -2.84 -2.89 -14.87
N MET A 103 -3.24 -2.03 -13.94
CA MET A 103 -3.85 -2.44 -12.68
C MET A 103 -5.37 -2.36 -12.80
N SER A 104 -6.08 -3.44 -12.53
CA SER A 104 -7.55 -3.50 -12.45
C SER A 104 -7.99 -3.95 -11.05
N LEU A 105 -9.29 -4.06 -10.82
CA LEU A 105 -9.84 -4.45 -9.51
C LEU A 105 -10.59 -5.77 -9.63
N ILE A 106 -10.47 -6.59 -8.59
CA ILE A 106 -11.44 -7.61 -8.23
C ILE A 106 -12.36 -6.96 -7.20
N ARG A 107 -13.60 -6.67 -7.59
CA ARG A 107 -14.62 -6.08 -6.74
C ARG A 107 -15.04 -7.04 -5.63
N LYS A 108 -15.66 -6.51 -4.57
CA LYS A 108 -16.16 -7.32 -3.44
C LYS A 108 -17.11 -8.44 -3.85
N ASP A 109 -17.85 -8.26 -4.95
CA ASP A 109 -18.78 -9.27 -5.47
C ASP A 109 -18.12 -10.31 -6.40
N GLY A 110 -16.79 -10.23 -6.55
CA GLY A 110 -15.96 -11.08 -7.39
C GLY A 110 -15.84 -10.61 -8.85
N THR A 111 -16.51 -9.53 -9.25
CA THR A 111 -16.36 -9.03 -10.63
C THR A 111 -14.99 -8.39 -10.87
N VAL A 112 -14.38 -8.71 -12.01
CA VAL A 112 -13.12 -8.07 -12.43
C VAL A 112 -13.46 -6.88 -13.32
N THR A 113 -12.94 -5.71 -12.96
CA THR A 113 -13.11 -4.53 -13.80
C THR A 113 -12.45 -4.74 -15.16
N GLY A 114 -13.17 -4.37 -16.22
CA GLY A 114 -12.73 -4.57 -17.60
C GLY A 114 -11.55 -3.67 -17.99
N ARG A 115 -11.01 -3.86 -19.19
CA ARG A 115 -9.85 -3.09 -19.71
C ARG A 115 -10.01 -1.57 -19.70
N THR A 116 -11.24 -1.08 -19.72
CA THR A 116 -11.56 0.37 -19.70
C THR A 116 -11.52 0.98 -18.30
N GLU A 117 -11.48 0.15 -17.25
CA GLU A 117 -11.43 0.55 -15.84
C GLU A 117 -10.11 0.10 -15.19
N CYS A 118 -9.01 0.30 -15.93
CA CYS A 118 -7.66 0.08 -15.42
C CYS A 118 -7.04 1.41 -14.98
N PHE A 119 -6.30 1.34 -13.87
CA PHE A 119 -5.53 2.45 -13.32
C PHE A 119 -4.14 2.49 -13.97
N ASN A 120 -3.76 3.68 -14.41
CA ASN A 120 -2.42 3.95 -14.99
C ASN A 120 -1.56 4.80 -14.05
N ASN A 121 -2.17 5.38 -13.02
CA ASN A 121 -1.51 6.17 -12.00
C ASN A 121 -1.95 5.71 -10.60
N THR A 122 -1.20 6.16 -9.60
CA THR A 122 -1.44 5.89 -8.19
C THR A 122 -0.94 7.06 -7.36
N ASP A 123 -1.63 7.40 -6.29
CA ASP A 123 -1.11 8.29 -5.27
C ASP A 123 -0.07 7.54 -4.45
N VAL A 124 1.15 8.06 -4.39
CA VAL A 124 2.24 7.43 -3.63
C VAL A 124 2.45 8.20 -2.34
N LEU A 125 2.49 7.47 -1.22
CA LEU A 125 2.88 7.96 0.09
C LEU A 125 4.11 7.19 0.57
N LEU A 126 5.23 7.88 0.74
CA LEU A 126 6.40 7.35 1.43
C LEU A 126 6.34 7.83 2.89
N LYS A 127 6.28 6.88 3.82
CA LYS A 127 6.11 7.15 5.26
C LYS A 127 7.27 6.58 6.07
N SER A 128 7.77 7.35 7.02
CA SER A 128 8.83 6.88 7.91
C SER A 128 8.34 5.87 8.93
N VAL A 129 9.22 4.96 9.31
CA VAL A 129 9.03 4.05 10.45
C VAL A 129 10.27 4.10 11.34
N SER A 130 10.06 4.26 12.65
CA SER A 130 11.08 4.36 13.69
C SER A 130 11.76 3.02 13.95
N ASP A 131 10.96 1.97 14.14
CA ASP A 131 11.42 0.63 14.51
C ASP A 131 11.56 -0.25 13.27
N TRP A 132 12.37 0.20 12.30
CA TRP A 132 12.56 -0.52 11.06
C TRP A 132 13.28 -1.86 11.29
N ASP A 133 12.51 -2.95 11.36
CA ASP A 133 13.02 -4.31 11.25
C ASP A 133 12.93 -4.73 9.78
N GLU A 134 14.07 -4.80 9.08
CA GLU A 134 14.15 -5.22 7.67
C GLU A 134 13.46 -6.57 7.42
N ARG A 135 13.33 -7.43 8.45
CA ARG A 135 12.69 -8.76 8.34
C ARG A 135 11.19 -8.73 8.61
N LYS A 136 10.64 -7.70 9.25
CA LYS A 136 9.22 -7.63 9.67
C LYS A 136 8.44 -6.44 9.10
N ASN A 137 9.11 -5.30 8.87
CA ASN A 137 8.49 -3.99 8.67
C ASN A 137 8.67 -3.43 7.25
N SER A 138 8.85 -4.31 6.26
CA SER A 138 9.08 -3.92 4.87
C SER A 138 7.80 -3.63 4.07
N GLY A 139 6.62 -3.77 4.67
CA GLY A 139 5.35 -3.77 3.95
C GLY A 139 4.51 -2.51 4.15
N GLY A 140 4.27 -1.77 3.08
CA GLY A 140 3.09 -0.92 2.94
C GLY A 140 1.98 -1.65 2.17
N PHE A 141 1.13 -0.90 1.46
CA PHE A 141 -0.08 -1.42 0.84
C PHE A 141 -0.40 -0.70 -0.47
N LEU A 142 -1.02 -1.42 -1.40
CA LEU A 142 -1.68 -0.84 -2.57
C LEU A 142 -3.19 -0.95 -2.39
N LEU A 143 -3.86 0.18 -2.20
CA LEU A 143 -5.28 0.23 -1.87
C LEU A 143 -6.07 0.83 -3.03
N TYR A 144 -7.26 0.32 -3.26
CA TYR A 144 -8.28 1.06 -3.97
C TYR A 144 -8.98 1.99 -2.98
N ILE A 145 -9.02 3.27 -3.30
CA ILE A 145 -9.80 4.26 -2.57
C ILE A 145 -10.98 4.64 -3.45
N ASP A 146 -12.16 4.20 -3.02
CA ASP A 146 -13.39 4.61 -3.67
C ASP A 146 -13.56 6.12 -3.53
N SER A 147 -13.99 6.75 -4.61
CA SER A 147 -14.21 8.19 -4.66
C SER A 147 -15.16 8.65 -3.55
N ASN A 148 -14.82 9.71 -2.84
CA ASN A 148 -15.83 10.54 -2.21
C ASN A 148 -16.35 11.58 -3.23
N SER A 149 -17.31 12.42 -2.85
CA SER A 149 -17.96 13.38 -3.77
C SER A 149 -17.02 14.39 -4.45
N GLU A 150 -15.74 14.45 -4.09
CA GLU A 150 -14.79 15.48 -4.53
C GLU A 150 -13.68 14.96 -5.45
N ARG A 151 -13.52 13.64 -5.61
CA ARG A 151 -12.41 13.06 -6.37
C ARG A 151 -12.79 11.73 -6.99
N GLU A 152 -12.41 11.49 -8.24
CA GLU A 152 -12.56 10.19 -8.90
C GLU A 152 -11.82 9.06 -8.15
N PRO A 153 -12.26 7.79 -8.26
CA PRO A 153 -11.61 6.67 -7.60
C PRO A 153 -10.15 6.55 -8.03
N PHE A 154 -9.28 6.14 -7.10
CA PHE A 154 -7.86 6.09 -7.36
C PHE A 154 -7.17 4.97 -6.59
N LEU A 155 -5.97 4.60 -7.05
CA LEU A 155 -5.09 3.72 -6.30
C LEU A 155 -4.21 4.55 -5.36
N HIS A 156 -3.99 4.03 -4.16
CA HIS A 156 -3.08 4.59 -3.18
C HIS A 156 -2.01 3.57 -2.81
N LEU A 157 -0.76 3.90 -3.10
CA LEU A 157 0.41 3.11 -2.74
C LEU A 157 1.10 3.74 -1.53
N GLU A 158 0.90 3.14 -0.35
CA GLU A 158 1.70 3.45 0.83
C GLU A 158 2.95 2.57 0.83
N LEU A 159 4.12 3.18 1.04
CA LEU A 159 5.40 2.49 1.18
C LEU A 159 6.11 3.00 2.43
N LEU A 160 6.62 2.05 3.21
CA LEU A 160 7.34 2.34 4.44
C LEU A 160 8.84 2.47 4.15
N ILE A 161 9.49 3.43 4.82
CA ILE A 161 10.91 3.74 4.67
C ILE A 161 11.53 3.94 6.07
N PRO A 162 12.78 3.53 6.32
CA PRO A 162 13.47 3.89 7.56
C PRO A 162 13.52 5.41 7.75
N ALA A 163 13.17 5.90 8.95
CA ALA A 163 13.10 7.34 9.24
C ALA A 163 14.38 8.10 8.81
N ALA A 164 15.56 7.61 9.22
CA ALA A 164 16.84 8.23 8.88
C ALA A 164 17.09 8.36 7.36
N ARG A 165 16.55 7.44 6.55
CA ARG A 165 16.67 7.49 5.07
C ARG A 165 15.70 8.52 4.50
N LEU A 166 14.47 8.54 5.00
CA LEU A 166 13.45 9.49 4.55
C LEU A 166 13.84 10.93 4.92
N ASP A 167 14.37 11.16 6.11
CA ASP A 167 14.81 12.49 6.57
C ASP A 167 15.89 13.08 5.65
N GLY A 168 16.91 12.28 5.30
CA GLY A 168 17.97 12.68 4.38
C GLY A 168 17.42 13.04 3.00
N LEU A 169 16.48 12.24 2.48
CA LEU A 169 15.83 12.50 1.21
C LEU A 169 14.98 13.78 1.24
N CYS A 170 14.21 13.98 2.32
CA CYS A 170 13.39 15.17 2.51
C CYS A 170 14.25 16.44 2.57
N ASN A 171 15.38 16.42 3.27
CA ASN A 171 16.31 17.55 3.31
C ASN A 171 16.85 17.91 1.91
N GLU A 172 17.20 16.92 1.10
CA GLU A 172 17.69 17.14 -0.26
C GLU A 172 16.58 17.62 -1.22
N LEU A 173 15.34 17.16 -1.04
CA LEU A 173 14.17 17.68 -1.78
C LEU A 173 13.83 19.11 -1.38
N VAL A 174 13.75 19.41 -0.08
CA VAL A 174 13.43 20.75 0.44
C VAL A 174 14.50 21.76 0.05
N SER A 175 15.76 21.36 0.02
CA SER A 175 16.86 22.23 -0.45
C SER A 175 16.90 22.42 -1.98
N GLY A 176 15.97 21.81 -2.72
CA GLY A 176 15.87 21.92 -4.19
C GLY A 176 17.02 21.24 -4.94
N ARG A 177 17.77 20.34 -4.28
CA ARG A 177 18.91 19.64 -4.90
C ARG A 177 18.47 18.46 -5.75
N LEU A 178 17.34 17.84 -5.44
CA LEU A 178 16.76 16.74 -6.20
C LEU A 178 15.59 17.23 -7.04
N CYS A 179 15.47 16.76 -8.27
CA CYS A 179 14.41 17.19 -9.20
C CYS A 179 13.61 16.04 -9.80
N SER A 180 13.96 14.79 -9.52
CA SER A 180 13.23 13.61 -9.99
C SER A 180 13.39 12.44 -9.03
N MET A 181 12.39 11.56 -9.01
CA MET A 181 12.36 10.39 -8.16
C MET A 181 11.64 9.23 -8.85
N GLU A 182 12.20 8.04 -8.68
CA GLU A 182 11.68 6.78 -9.21
C GLU A 182 11.56 5.78 -8.07
N VAL A 183 10.45 5.05 -8.05
CA VAL A 183 10.16 4.00 -7.09
C VAL A 183 9.99 2.69 -7.84
N ALA A 184 10.68 1.64 -7.38
CA ALA A 184 10.31 0.28 -7.68
C ALA A 184 9.72 -0.34 -6.42
N ALA A 185 8.54 -0.95 -6.56
CA ALA A 185 7.84 -1.63 -5.49
C ALA A 185 7.44 -3.03 -5.93
N CYS A 186 7.44 -3.97 -5.01
CA CYS A 186 6.87 -5.29 -5.22
C CYS A 186 5.47 -5.29 -4.61
N VAL A 187 4.43 -5.50 -5.41
CA VAL A 187 3.03 -5.47 -4.99
C VAL A 187 2.40 -6.84 -5.13
N GLU A 188 1.63 -7.27 -4.13
CA GLU A 188 0.81 -8.46 -4.23
C GLU A 188 -0.40 -8.21 -5.12
N VAL A 189 -0.52 -8.99 -6.18
CA VAL A 189 -1.55 -8.84 -7.21
C VAL A 189 -2.02 -10.22 -7.68
N PHE A 190 -3.25 -10.28 -8.17
CA PHE A 190 -3.79 -11.45 -8.86
C PHE A 190 -3.49 -11.39 -10.35
N GLN A 191 -3.16 -12.53 -10.92
CA GLN A 191 -3.06 -12.70 -12.36
C GLN A 191 -3.77 -13.99 -12.81
N SER A 192 -4.56 -13.87 -13.88
CA SER A 192 -5.13 -15.01 -14.59
C SER A 192 -4.04 -15.90 -15.19
N GLN A 193 -4.18 -17.21 -15.02
CA GLN A 193 -3.33 -18.20 -15.70
C GLN A 193 -3.35 -18.01 -17.22
N ALA A 194 -4.50 -17.69 -17.81
CA ALA A 194 -4.61 -17.50 -19.26
C ALA A 194 -3.75 -16.33 -19.77
N VAL A 195 -3.59 -15.28 -18.96
CA VAL A 195 -2.74 -14.12 -19.27
C VAL A 195 -1.27 -14.44 -19.00
N GLY A 196 -0.97 -15.23 -17.97
CA GLY A 196 0.40 -15.64 -17.64
C GLY A 196 1.11 -16.40 -18.78
N PHE A 197 0.38 -17.21 -19.54
CA PHE A 197 0.92 -17.98 -20.67
C PHE A 197 1.21 -17.15 -21.93
N LEU A 198 0.65 -15.95 -22.04
CA LEU A 198 0.85 -15.03 -23.17
C LEU A 198 1.89 -13.94 -22.89
N SER A 199 2.73 -14.14 -21.86
CA SER A 199 3.74 -13.17 -21.43
C SER A 199 4.93 -13.09 -22.41
N GLU A 200 4.68 -12.59 -23.62
CA GLU A 200 5.73 -12.18 -24.54
C GLU A 200 6.24 -10.77 -24.17
N PRO A 201 7.53 -10.45 -24.44
CA PRO A 201 8.18 -9.20 -24.04
C PRO A 201 7.53 -7.90 -24.58
N HIS A 202 6.53 -8.01 -25.46
CA HIS A 202 5.84 -6.89 -26.11
C HIS A 202 4.33 -6.82 -25.81
N ILE A 203 3.79 -7.71 -24.97
CA ILE A 203 2.37 -7.74 -24.64
C ILE A 203 2.15 -7.11 -23.26
N TRP A 204 1.18 -6.20 -23.17
CA TRP A 204 0.79 -5.57 -21.90
C TRP A 204 0.28 -6.62 -20.92
N GLN A 205 0.68 -6.51 -19.65
CA GLN A 205 0.25 -7.41 -18.59
C GLN A 205 -0.83 -6.74 -17.75
N GLN A 206 -1.97 -7.42 -17.63
CA GLN A 206 -3.03 -7.01 -16.73
C GLN A 206 -2.88 -7.77 -15.40
N PHE A 207 -2.94 -6.99 -14.32
CA PHE A 207 -2.92 -7.43 -12.94
C PHE A 207 -4.13 -6.88 -12.22
N SER A 208 -4.58 -7.57 -11.19
CA SER A 208 -5.72 -7.10 -10.40
C SER A 208 -5.39 -7.08 -8.92
N ILE A 209 -5.85 -6.06 -8.22
CA ILE A 209 -5.85 -6.02 -6.76
C ILE A 209 -7.26 -6.26 -6.24
N GLU A 210 -7.41 -6.73 -5.01
CA GLU A 210 -8.71 -6.84 -4.37
C GLU A 210 -9.20 -5.46 -3.90
N GLU A 211 -10.51 -5.19 -4.06
CA GLU A 211 -11.15 -3.95 -3.60
C GLU A 211 -11.23 -3.84 -2.07
N ASP A 212 -11.22 -4.96 -1.34
CA ASP A 212 -11.26 -4.93 0.12
C ASP A 212 -9.96 -4.34 0.69
N GLY A 213 -10.07 -3.10 1.17
CA GLY A 213 -8.99 -2.21 1.59
C GLY A 213 -8.35 -2.53 2.94
N GLY A 214 -8.26 -3.80 3.32
CA GLY A 214 -7.75 -4.22 4.62
C GLY A 214 -6.48 -5.05 4.50
N ASN A 215 -5.33 -4.42 4.28
CA ASN A 215 -4.00 -5.06 4.33
C ASN A 215 -3.72 -6.23 3.35
N ASP A 216 -4.66 -6.58 2.47
CA ASP A 216 -4.54 -7.77 1.62
C ASP A 216 -3.60 -7.55 0.43
N ASN A 217 -3.56 -6.36 -0.16
CA ASN A 217 -2.66 -6.06 -1.27
C ASN A 217 -1.35 -5.47 -0.73
N ARG A 218 -0.47 -6.32 -0.19
CA ARG A 218 0.81 -5.88 0.39
C ARG A 218 1.72 -5.27 -0.67
N ALA A 219 2.45 -4.24 -0.29
CA ALA A 219 3.44 -3.58 -1.14
C ALA A 219 4.77 -3.44 -0.41
N TYR A 220 5.88 -3.64 -1.11
CA TYR A 220 7.21 -3.61 -0.51
C TYR A 220 8.09 -2.69 -1.35
N LEU A 221 8.74 -1.72 -0.72
CA LEU A 221 9.70 -0.87 -1.41
C LEU A 221 10.93 -1.72 -1.76
N SER A 222 11.20 -1.91 -3.05
CA SER A 222 12.37 -2.65 -3.51
C SER A 222 13.53 -1.74 -3.89
N ARG A 223 13.22 -0.56 -4.46
CA ARG A 223 14.22 0.45 -4.81
C ARG A 223 13.61 1.84 -4.78
N LEU A 224 14.33 2.79 -4.21
CA LEU A 224 14.04 4.22 -4.32
C LEU A 224 15.26 4.91 -4.92
N THR A 225 15.08 5.59 -6.04
CA THR A 225 16.13 6.36 -6.69
C THR A 225 15.68 7.81 -6.76
N ALA A 226 16.51 8.73 -6.28
CA ALA A 226 16.27 10.15 -6.44
C ALA A 226 17.51 10.77 -7.08
N PHE A 227 17.31 11.68 -8.02
CA PHE A 227 18.42 12.26 -8.77
C PHE A 227 18.17 13.72 -9.13
N ARG A 228 19.27 14.38 -9.46
CA ARG A 228 19.30 15.72 -10.02
C ARG A 228 19.64 15.61 -11.50
N SER A 229 18.83 16.21 -12.35
CA SER A 229 19.19 16.48 -13.73
C SER A 229 19.92 17.81 -13.77
N ILE A 230 21.17 17.79 -14.22
CA ILE A 230 21.92 19.00 -14.55
C ILE A 230 21.90 19.08 -16.06
N THR A 231 21.03 19.92 -16.61
CA THR A 231 21.16 20.32 -18.01
C THR A 231 22.47 21.09 -18.13
N GLY A 232 23.48 20.46 -18.72
CA GLY A 232 24.71 21.15 -19.09
C GLY A 232 24.33 22.32 -19.99
N GLY A 233 24.50 23.54 -19.50
CA GLY A 233 24.24 24.73 -20.31
C GLY A 233 25.07 24.64 -21.59
N ASP A 234 24.42 24.90 -22.73
CA ASP A 234 25.12 25.23 -23.97
C ASP A 234 26.10 26.35 -23.64
N THR A 235 27.39 26.01 -23.67
CA THR A 235 28.46 27.00 -23.67
C THR A 235 28.50 27.55 -25.09
N ARG A 236 27.71 28.60 -25.34
CA ARG A 236 27.84 29.44 -26.54
C ARG A 236 28.06 30.88 -26.13
#